data_AF-A0A6G1GPS3-F1
#
_entry.id   AF-A0A6G1GPS3-F1
#
_cell.length_a   1.000
_cell.length_b   1.000
_cell.length_c   1.000
_cell.angle_alpha   90.00
_cell.angle_beta   90.00
_cell.angle_gamma   90.00
#
_symmetry.space_group_name_H-M   'P 1'
#
loop_
_entity.id
_entity.type
_entity.pdbx_description
1 polymer ?
#
loop_
_entity_poly.entity_id
_entity_poly.type
_entity_poly.pdbx_seq_one_letter_code
_entity_poly.pdbx_strand_id
1 'polypeptide(L)'
;MGPSQQSLPLLSQISSSLYGGGGNNFAIVTAFTVRTFPQGPVYSRQVTYSDNQTETVLDAMYDLFTNPALNSDKNMNYDMYYTFSAAQGFAMAGSQWYAGIEAGNASSNAASVSPRVFSELNAIPALNSMAQVQPMSRLVSGPPGQLGLVRHVFTTMTFRPNREVLSEGIEIFRQEINAIKDVPGLAPSFICYPIWDAVIERSTLNGGNALGLAGEQSPLILCFASTGWSNATDDRAVETMSENVINRVSAAAKAKGVYHPFKYINYASHAQAPSIYEGYGEENVRRLVEIQKKVDPEGIFTSKGLWNGYLKLPM
;
A
#
# COMPACT_ATOMS: atom_id res chain seq x y z
N MET A 1 -23.75 22.51 8.66
CA MET A 1 -23.64 21.78 9.93
C MET A 1 -24.36 20.45 9.77
N GLY A 2 -23.61 19.37 9.53
CA GLY A 2 -24.18 18.03 9.52
C GLY A 2 -24.55 17.60 10.95
N PRO A 3 -25.47 16.63 11.12
CA PRO A 3 -25.82 16.14 12.45
C PRO A 3 -24.56 15.61 13.16
N SER A 4 -24.43 15.89 14.46
CA SER A 4 -23.34 15.35 15.26
C SER A 4 -23.40 13.82 15.25
N GLN A 5 -22.33 13.18 14.79
CA GLN A 5 -22.26 11.72 14.61
C GLN A 5 -22.31 10.92 15.93
N GLN A 6 -22.34 11.59 17.08
CA GLN A 6 -22.62 10.96 18.39
C GLN A 6 -24.02 10.32 18.48
N SER A 7 -24.90 10.59 17.51
CA SER A 7 -26.26 10.02 17.42
C SER A 7 -26.40 8.78 16.51
N LEU A 8 -25.32 8.28 15.90
CA LEU A 8 -25.41 7.14 15.00
C LEU A 8 -25.61 5.81 15.77
N PRO A 9 -26.52 4.91 15.31
CA PRO A 9 -26.70 3.59 15.90
C PRO A 9 -25.39 2.80 16.01
N LEU A 10 -25.23 1.98 17.05
CA LEU A 10 -24.01 1.21 17.34
C LEU A 10 -23.48 0.42 16.13
N LEU A 11 -24.36 -0.13 15.30
CA LEU A 11 -23.99 -0.84 14.07
C LEU A 11 -23.28 0.06 13.03
N SER A 12 -23.68 1.33 12.92
CA SER A 12 -23.01 2.30 12.06
C SER A 12 -21.63 2.70 12.62
N GLN A 13 -21.48 2.70 13.94
CA GLN A 13 -20.19 2.95 14.59
C GLN A 13 -19.20 1.78 14.37
N ILE A 14 -19.68 0.54 14.54
CA ILE A 14 -18.91 -0.67 14.28
C ILE A 14 -18.49 -0.75 12.81
N SER A 15 -19.42 -0.48 11.89
CA SER A 15 -19.18 -0.45 10.45
C SER A 15 -17.98 0.45 10.08
N SER A 16 -17.92 1.68 10.58
CA SER A 16 -16.78 2.57 10.27
C SER A 16 -15.45 2.12 10.88
N SER A 17 -15.48 1.40 12.02
CA SER A 17 -14.28 0.86 12.66
C SER A 17 -13.70 -0.35 11.91
N LEU A 18 -14.57 -1.11 11.24
CA LEU A 18 -14.22 -2.22 10.35
C LEU A 18 -13.68 -1.73 9.00
N TYR A 19 -14.15 -0.59 8.49
CA TYR A 19 -13.71 -0.02 7.20
C TYR A 19 -12.34 0.69 7.24
N GLY A 20 -11.36 0.14 7.97
CA GLY A 20 -9.95 0.56 7.91
C GLY A 20 -9.33 0.95 9.25
N GLY A 21 -10.09 0.94 10.34
CA GLY A 21 -9.67 1.53 11.61
C GLY A 21 -8.85 0.64 12.54
N GLY A 22 -9.56 -0.22 13.26
CA GLY A 22 -8.95 -1.04 14.32
C GLY A 22 -8.79 -2.50 13.94
N GLY A 23 -8.76 -2.77 12.62
CA GLY A 23 -8.65 -4.10 12.04
C GLY A 23 -9.73 -5.08 12.48
N ASN A 24 -9.43 -6.37 12.37
CA ASN A 24 -10.40 -7.46 12.49
C ASN A 24 -10.63 -7.92 13.95
N ASN A 25 -10.51 -7.03 14.94
CA ASN A 25 -10.40 -7.39 16.37
C ASN A 25 -11.45 -6.76 17.29
N PHE A 26 -12.62 -6.41 16.75
CA PHE A 26 -13.71 -5.85 17.56
C PHE A 26 -14.82 -6.86 17.84
N ALA A 27 -15.22 -7.63 16.83
CA ALA A 27 -16.33 -8.56 16.91
C ALA A 27 -16.28 -9.54 15.73
N ILE A 28 -17.10 -10.58 15.81
CA ILE A 28 -17.37 -11.46 14.67
C ILE A 28 -18.47 -10.82 13.83
N VAL A 29 -18.15 -10.48 12.57
CA VAL A 29 -19.14 -10.01 11.60
C VAL A 29 -19.83 -11.24 10.99
N THR A 30 -21.10 -11.46 11.33
CA THR A 30 -21.89 -12.59 10.83
C THR A 30 -22.68 -12.28 9.57
N ALA A 31 -22.92 -11.00 9.27
CA ALA A 31 -23.56 -10.53 8.05
C ALA A 31 -23.09 -9.12 7.69
N PHE A 32 -22.92 -8.84 6.40
CA PHE A 32 -22.67 -7.51 5.86
C PHE A 32 -23.29 -7.38 4.47
N THR A 33 -23.66 -6.16 4.10
CA THR A 33 -24.23 -5.85 2.79
C THR A 33 -23.18 -5.14 1.95
N VAL A 34 -22.81 -5.73 0.82
CA VAL A 34 -21.89 -5.12 -0.16
C VAL A 34 -22.72 -4.46 -1.26
N ARG A 35 -22.45 -3.18 -1.52
CA ARG A 35 -22.95 -2.53 -2.74
C ARG A 35 -22.02 -2.88 -3.89
N THR A 36 -22.56 -3.57 -4.89
CA THR A 36 -21.81 -3.93 -6.10
C THR A 36 -22.17 -2.98 -7.24
N PHE A 37 -21.31 -2.95 -8.25
CA PHE A 37 -21.52 -2.24 -9.50
C PHE A 37 -20.98 -3.12 -10.64
N PRO A 38 -21.53 -3.02 -11.86
CA PRO A 38 -20.97 -3.72 -13.00
C PRO A 38 -19.57 -3.18 -13.31
N GLN A 39 -18.57 -4.06 -13.31
CA GLN A 39 -17.20 -3.74 -13.73
C GLN A 39 -16.95 -4.37 -15.09
N GLY A 40 -16.57 -3.54 -16.07
CA GLY A 40 -16.13 -4.00 -17.39
C GLY A 40 -14.71 -4.60 -17.36
N PRO A 41 -14.14 -4.88 -18.54
CA PRO A 41 -12.74 -5.28 -18.66
C PRO A 41 -11.81 -4.26 -18.00
N VAL A 42 -10.66 -4.73 -17.56
CA VAL A 42 -9.61 -3.92 -16.95
C VAL A 42 -8.34 -4.15 -17.75
N TYR A 43 -7.66 -3.06 -18.12
CA TYR A 43 -6.31 -3.14 -18.64
C TYR A 43 -5.34 -3.31 -17.48
N SER A 44 -4.43 -4.26 -17.60
CA SER A 44 -3.30 -4.44 -16.68
C SER A 44 -2.02 -4.61 -17.48
N ARG A 45 -0.94 -3.97 -17.04
CA ARG A 45 0.40 -4.18 -17.60
C ARG A 45 1.42 -4.32 -16.49
N GLN A 46 2.11 -5.45 -16.49
CA GLN A 46 3.35 -5.65 -15.74
C GLN A 46 4.53 -5.27 -16.63
N VAL A 47 5.50 -4.57 -16.08
CA VAL A 47 6.69 -4.13 -16.81
C VAL A 47 7.90 -4.10 -15.88
N THR A 48 9.03 -4.63 -16.35
CA THR A 48 10.33 -4.49 -15.69
C THR A 48 11.24 -3.62 -16.56
N TYR A 49 11.94 -2.70 -15.93
CA TYR A 49 12.89 -1.76 -16.53
C TYR A 49 14.32 -2.14 -16.15
N SER A 50 15.29 -1.70 -16.95
CA SER A 50 16.69 -1.83 -16.57
C SER A 50 17.04 -0.86 -15.46
N ASP A 51 18.00 -1.23 -14.60
CA ASP A 51 18.38 -0.44 -13.41
C ASP A 51 18.78 1.01 -13.75
N ASN A 52 19.42 1.22 -14.91
CA ASN A 52 19.81 2.55 -15.40
C ASN A 52 18.63 3.46 -15.82
N GLN A 53 17.40 2.95 -15.87
CA GLN A 53 16.20 3.72 -16.17
C GLN A 53 15.43 4.14 -14.91
N THR A 54 15.91 3.76 -13.72
CA THR A 54 15.20 3.99 -12.45
C THR A 54 14.77 5.45 -12.29
N GLU A 55 15.66 6.40 -12.52
CA GLU A 55 15.35 7.83 -12.41
C GLU A 55 14.27 8.27 -13.40
N THR A 56 14.31 7.82 -14.65
CA THR A 56 13.29 8.14 -15.66
C THR A 56 11.93 7.54 -15.29
N VAL A 57 11.91 6.33 -14.71
CA VAL A 57 10.67 5.70 -14.22
C VAL A 57 10.12 6.48 -13.03
N LEU A 58 10.97 6.93 -12.11
CA LEU A 58 10.56 7.75 -10.97
C LEU A 58 10.04 9.12 -11.39
N ASP A 59 10.59 9.74 -12.44
CA ASP A 59 10.07 10.98 -13.03
C ASP A 59 8.64 10.76 -13.55
N ALA A 60 8.46 9.76 -14.41
CA ALA A 60 7.16 9.46 -15.00
C ALA A 60 6.12 9.04 -13.94
N MET A 61 6.54 8.29 -12.91
CA MET A 61 5.70 7.95 -11.76
C MET A 61 5.31 9.21 -10.98
N TYR A 62 6.25 10.10 -10.67
CA TYR A 62 6.00 11.33 -9.91
C TYR A 62 5.01 12.26 -10.64
N ASP A 63 5.07 12.33 -11.96
CA ASP A 63 4.11 13.07 -12.78
C ASP A 63 2.68 12.52 -12.65
N LEU A 64 2.50 11.19 -12.49
CA LEU A 64 1.16 10.64 -12.24
C LEU A 64 0.51 11.21 -10.98
N PHE A 65 1.31 11.54 -9.96
CA PHE A 65 0.82 12.11 -8.70
C PHE A 65 0.64 13.62 -8.76
N THR A 66 1.56 14.33 -9.41
CA THR A 66 1.65 15.78 -9.29
C THR A 66 1.06 16.54 -10.45
N ASN A 67 0.89 15.91 -11.62
CA ASN A 67 0.22 16.52 -12.76
C ASN A 67 -1.32 16.42 -12.59
N PRO A 68 -2.05 17.54 -12.45
CA PRO A 68 -3.50 17.51 -12.24
C PRO A 68 -4.27 16.84 -13.38
N ALA A 69 -3.75 16.89 -14.62
CA ALA A 69 -4.37 16.25 -15.77
C ALA A 69 -4.27 14.72 -15.73
N LEU A 70 -3.26 14.17 -15.05
CA LEU A 70 -3.06 12.73 -14.91
C LEU A 70 -3.73 12.20 -13.64
N ASN A 71 -3.47 12.83 -12.49
CA ASN A 71 -4.03 12.44 -11.19
C ASN A 71 -5.57 12.50 -11.16
N SER A 72 -6.19 13.38 -11.98
CA SER A 72 -7.65 13.43 -12.09
C SER A 72 -8.30 12.22 -12.79
N ASP A 73 -7.52 11.35 -13.46
CA ASP A 73 -8.05 10.11 -14.04
C ASP A 73 -8.29 9.05 -12.97
N LYS A 74 -9.55 8.95 -12.53
CA LYS A 74 -10.00 8.05 -11.46
C LYS A 74 -9.97 6.56 -11.83
N ASN A 75 -9.66 6.21 -13.07
CA ASN A 75 -9.60 4.83 -13.53
C ASN A 75 -8.22 4.19 -13.38
N MET A 76 -7.19 5.00 -13.14
CA MET A 76 -5.80 4.56 -13.18
C MET A 76 -5.30 4.11 -11.81
N ASN A 77 -4.37 3.16 -11.80
CA ASN A 77 -3.51 2.88 -10.65
C ASN A 77 -2.12 2.47 -11.16
N TYR A 78 -1.07 2.90 -10.46
CA TYR A 78 0.30 2.50 -10.75
C TYR A 78 1.02 2.11 -9.47
N ASP A 79 1.47 0.86 -9.42
CA ASP A 79 2.24 0.34 -8.30
C ASP A 79 3.72 0.22 -8.70
N MET A 80 4.62 0.67 -7.82
CA MET A 80 6.07 0.60 -8.06
C MET A 80 6.70 -0.45 -7.16
N TYR A 81 7.63 -1.22 -7.75
CA TYR A 81 8.40 -2.24 -7.06
C TYR A 81 9.87 -2.08 -7.43
N TYR A 82 10.72 -1.96 -6.43
CA TYR A 82 12.16 -2.02 -6.61
C TYR A 82 12.70 -3.22 -5.85
N THR A 83 13.21 -4.20 -6.60
CA THR A 83 13.45 -5.56 -6.10
C THR A 83 14.92 -5.94 -6.25
N PHE A 84 15.36 -6.92 -5.47
CA PHE A 84 16.65 -7.56 -5.63
C PHE A 84 16.49 -9.08 -5.70
N SER A 85 17.28 -9.73 -6.56
CA SER A 85 17.53 -11.16 -6.47
C SER A 85 19.00 -11.45 -6.73
N ALA A 86 19.53 -12.51 -6.11
CA ALA A 86 20.92 -12.92 -6.35
C ALA A 86 21.19 -13.27 -7.83
N ALA A 87 20.16 -13.71 -8.57
CA ALA A 87 20.28 -14.11 -9.97
C ALA A 87 20.25 -12.93 -10.96
N GLN A 88 19.47 -11.88 -10.68
CA GLN A 88 19.22 -10.78 -11.62
C GLN A 88 19.74 -9.42 -11.14
N GLY A 89 20.18 -9.32 -9.89
CA GLY A 89 20.54 -8.06 -9.26
C GLY A 89 19.32 -7.21 -8.95
N PHE A 90 19.50 -5.89 -8.96
CA PHE A 90 18.42 -4.94 -8.74
C PHE A 90 17.62 -4.68 -10.01
N ALA A 91 16.31 -4.53 -9.87
CA ALA A 91 15.42 -4.17 -10.96
C ALA A 91 14.25 -3.31 -10.48
N MET A 92 13.86 -2.35 -11.32
CA MET A 92 12.63 -1.58 -11.16
C MET A 92 11.51 -2.23 -11.95
N ALA A 93 10.33 -2.37 -11.35
CA ALA A 93 9.13 -2.86 -11.99
C ALA A 93 7.93 -1.96 -11.67
N GLY A 94 6.96 -1.97 -12.59
CA GLY A 94 5.72 -1.23 -12.48
C GLY A 94 4.53 -2.12 -12.81
N SER A 95 3.43 -1.92 -12.08
CA SER A 95 2.14 -2.51 -12.39
C SER A 95 1.15 -1.39 -12.71
N GLN A 96 0.73 -1.32 -13.98
CA GLN A 96 -0.30 -0.41 -14.45
C GLN A 96 -1.66 -1.11 -14.39
N TRP A 97 -2.67 -0.41 -13.89
CA TRP A 97 -4.06 -0.85 -13.92
C TRP A 97 -4.96 0.27 -14.43
N TYR A 98 -5.95 -0.09 -15.25
CA TYR A 98 -6.92 0.87 -15.77
C TYR A 98 -8.31 0.27 -15.89
N ALA A 99 -9.27 0.82 -15.15
CA ALA A 99 -10.65 0.32 -15.08
C ALA A 99 -11.61 0.99 -16.08
N GLY A 100 -11.16 1.99 -16.83
CA GLY A 100 -11.97 2.80 -17.75
C GLY A 100 -12.11 2.21 -19.16
N ILE A 101 -12.01 0.89 -19.31
CA ILE A 101 -12.11 0.24 -20.63
C ILE A 101 -13.58 0.02 -20.99
N GLU A 102 -14.00 0.56 -22.13
CA GLU A 102 -15.34 0.34 -22.67
C GLU A 102 -15.57 -1.15 -23.00
N ALA A 103 -16.78 -1.65 -22.71
CA ALA A 103 -17.11 -3.08 -22.83
C ALA A 103 -16.91 -3.65 -24.25
N GLY A 104 -17.03 -2.82 -25.30
CA GLY A 104 -16.79 -3.22 -26.69
C GLY A 104 -15.32 -3.53 -27.02
N ASN A 105 -14.39 -3.09 -26.17
CA ASN A 105 -12.95 -3.29 -26.32
C ASN A 105 -12.42 -4.45 -25.44
N ALA A 106 -13.30 -5.34 -24.97
CA ALA A 106 -12.91 -6.50 -24.16
C ALA A 106 -12.03 -7.51 -24.92
N SER A 107 -12.16 -7.56 -26.25
CA SER A 107 -11.47 -8.51 -27.14
C SER A 107 -10.34 -7.87 -27.96
N SER A 108 -10.07 -6.58 -27.78
CA SER A 108 -9.00 -5.91 -28.51
C SER A 108 -7.64 -6.23 -27.89
N ASN A 109 -6.61 -6.25 -28.74
CA ASN A 109 -5.23 -6.46 -28.32
C ASN A 109 -4.85 -5.38 -27.29
N ALA A 110 -4.24 -5.76 -26.17
CA ALA A 110 -3.82 -4.82 -25.13
C ALA A 110 -2.93 -3.68 -25.68
N ALA A 111 -2.15 -3.94 -26.74
CA ALA A 111 -1.36 -2.92 -27.43
C ALA A 111 -2.21 -1.82 -28.08
N SER A 112 -3.44 -2.14 -28.53
CA SER A 112 -4.38 -1.18 -29.13
C SER A 112 -5.22 -0.40 -28.10
N VAL A 113 -5.13 -0.78 -26.81
CA VAL A 113 -5.97 -0.25 -25.72
C VAL A 113 -5.14 0.48 -24.66
N SER A 114 -3.82 0.58 -24.84
CA SER A 114 -2.90 1.24 -23.92
C SER A 114 -3.43 2.61 -23.45
N PRO A 115 -3.80 2.78 -22.16
CA PRO A 115 -4.34 4.04 -21.66
C PRO A 115 -3.35 5.19 -21.82
N ARG A 116 -3.83 6.34 -22.31
CA ARG A 116 -3.00 7.53 -22.56
C ARG A 116 -2.31 8.04 -21.30
N VAL A 117 -2.92 7.86 -20.14
CA VAL A 117 -2.36 8.28 -18.84
C VAL A 117 -1.01 7.64 -18.53
N PHE A 118 -0.69 6.50 -19.17
CA PHE A 118 0.58 5.79 -19.02
C PHE A 118 1.57 6.03 -20.18
N SER A 119 1.34 7.02 -21.06
CA SER A 119 2.16 7.20 -22.27
C SER A 119 3.64 7.38 -21.97
N GLU A 120 3.99 8.20 -20.98
CA GLU A 120 5.38 8.47 -20.61
C GLU A 120 6.06 7.21 -20.05
N LEU A 121 5.39 6.47 -19.17
CA LEU A 121 5.88 5.19 -18.66
C LEU A 121 6.04 4.15 -19.79
N ASN A 122 5.15 4.15 -20.77
CA ASN A 122 5.18 3.21 -21.89
C ASN A 122 6.24 3.55 -22.93
N ALA A 123 6.74 4.79 -22.96
CA ALA A 123 7.84 5.21 -23.82
C ALA A 123 9.22 4.74 -23.31
N ILE A 124 9.33 4.39 -22.02
CA ILE A 124 10.57 3.88 -21.43
C ILE A 124 10.82 2.45 -21.94
N PRO A 125 11.99 2.15 -22.55
CA PRO A 125 12.30 0.80 -23.04
C PRO A 125 12.22 -0.26 -21.93
N ALA A 126 11.38 -1.26 -22.09
CA ALA A 126 11.22 -2.33 -21.09
C ALA A 126 12.19 -3.49 -21.32
N LEU A 127 12.67 -4.12 -20.24
CA LEU A 127 13.35 -5.42 -20.30
C LEU A 127 12.36 -6.55 -20.59
N ASN A 128 11.23 -6.51 -19.89
CA ASN A 128 10.12 -7.41 -20.12
C ASN A 128 8.80 -6.65 -19.88
N SER A 129 7.76 -7.06 -20.58
CA SER A 129 6.44 -6.51 -20.35
C SER A 129 5.35 -7.48 -20.77
N MET A 130 4.26 -7.50 -20.00
CA MET A 130 3.06 -8.25 -20.30
C MET A 130 1.86 -7.34 -20.07
N ALA A 131 1.11 -7.05 -21.13
CA ALA A 131 -0.13 -6.28 -21.06
C ALA A 131 -1.34 -7.17 -21.41
N GLN A 132 -2.45 -6.97 -20.71
CA GLN A 132 -3.67 -7.76 -20.85
C GLN A 132 -4.89 -6.87 -20.64
N VAL A 133 -5.98 -7.18 -21.34
CA VAL A 133 -7.31 -6.62 -21.09
C VAL A 133 -8.24 -7.77 -20.79
N GLN A 134 -8.72 -7.87 -19.55
CA GLN A 134 -9.52 -8.99 -19.08
C GLN A 134 -10.48 -8.54 -17.96
N PRO A 135 -11.55 -9.31 -17.67
CA PRO A 135 -12.32 -9.10 -16.46
C PRO A 135 -11.42 -9.20 -15.21
N MET A 136 -11.67 -8.35 -14.21
CA MET A 136 -10.86 -8.31 -12.97
C MET A 136 -10.74 -9.68 -12.31
N SER A 137 -11.81 -10.48 -12.30
CA SER A 137 -11.82 -11.84 -11.75
C SER A 137 -10.78 -12.76 -12.38
N ARG A 138 -10.44 -12.58 -13.66
CA ARG A 138 -9.41 -13.37 -14.35
C ARG A 138 -8.01 -12.86 -14.03
N LEU A 139 -7.84 -11.54 -13.97
CA LEU A 139 -6.55 -10.91 -13.61
C LEU A 139 -6.08 -11.32 -12.20
N VAL A 140 -7.02 -11.56 -11.28
CA VAL A 140 -6.71 -11.98 -9.90
C VAL A 140 -6.81 -13.48 -9.66
N SER A 141 -7.15 -14.29 -10.68
CA SER A 141 -7.36 -15.74 -10.54
C SER A 141 -6.07 -16.60 -10.58
N GLY A 142 -4.90 -15.96 -10.53
CA GLY A 142 -3.62 -16.68 -10.48
C GLY A 142 -3.55 -17.63 -9.28
N PRO A 143 -2.81 -18.75 -9.38
CA PRO A 143 -2.63 -19.63 -8.23
C PRO A 143 -2.08 -18.81 -7.07
N PRO A 144 -2.65 -18.90 -5.86
CA PRO A 144 -2.07 -18.24 -4.71
C PRO A 144 -0.64 -18.75 -4.59
N GLY A 145 0.34 -17.83 -4.54
CA GLY A 145 1.71 -18.19 -4.22
C GLY A 145 1.71 -19.00 -2.92
N GLN A 146 2.58 -20.00 -2.80
CA GLN A 146 2.63 -20.82 -1.60
C GLN A 146 2.94 -19.94 -0.38
N LEU A 147 1.93 -19.70 0.45
CA LEU A 147 2.05 -18.90 1.67
C LEU A 147 2.72 -19.72 2.78
N GLY A 148 3.52 -19.06 3.62
CA GLY A 148 4.11 -19.66 4.82
C GLY A 148 5.35 -20.54 4.59
N LEU A 149 5.92 -20.54 3.39
CA LEU A 149 7.14 -21.32 3.09
C LEU A 149 8.44 -20.61 3.41
N VAL A 150 8.40 -19.28 3.55
CA VAL A 150 9.56 -18.45 3.84
C VAL A 150 9.26 -17.56 5.03
N ARG A 151 10.32 -17.19 5.74
CA ARG A 151 10.27 -16.16 6.77
C ARG A 151 10.06 -14.83 6.06
N HIS A 152 9.26 -13.93 6.65
CA HIS A 152 8.89 -12.70 5.97
C HIS A 152 8.62 -11.57 6.96
N VAL A 153 9.02 -10.35 6.59
CA VAL A 153 8.75 -9.12 7.34
C VAL A 153 8.24 -8.04 6.41
N PHE A 154 7.31 -7.23 6.92
CA PHE A 154 6.86 -5.98 6.30
C PHE A 154 7.15 -4.82 7.24
N THR A 155 7.50 -3.66 6.70
CA THR A 155 7.53 -2.41 7.47
C THR A 155 7.22 -1.23 6.55
N THR A 156 6.43 -0.27 7.02
CA THR A 156 5.76 0.72 6.16
C THR A 156 5.96 2.16 6.60
N MET A 157 5.88 3.11 5.66
CA MET A 157 5.78 4.54 5.90
C MET A 157 4.92 5.21 4.84
N THR A 158 4.51 6.44 5.11
CA THR A 158 3.76 7.26 4.15
C THR A 158 4.39 8.63 4.03
N PHE A 159 4.38 9.21 2.83
CA PHE A 159 4.79 10.60 2.60
C PHE A 159 4.00 11.22 1.45
N ARG A 160 3.94 12.55 1.39
CA ARG A 160 3.39 13.29 0.24
C ARG A 160 4.38 13.22 -0.93
N PRO A 161 3.93 13.20 -2.19
CA PRO A 161 4.80 13.07 -3.34
C PRO A 161 6.00 14.02 -3.28
N ASN A 162 7.19 13.45 -3.38
CA ASN A 162 8.44 14.20 -3.49
C ASN A 162 9.45 13.38 -4.29
N ARG A 163 9.95 13.98 -5.37
CA ARG A 163 10.80 13.28 -6.33
C ARG A 163 12.16 12.89 -5.76
N GLU A 164 12.75 13.73 -4.92
CA GLU A 164 14.05 13.49 -4.29
C GLU A 164 13.94 12.35 -3.26
N VAL A 165 12.90 12.34 -2.44
CA VAL A 165 12.65 11.27 -1.45
C VAL A 165 12.48 9.91 -2.13
N LEU A 166 11.87 9.86 -3.33
CA LEU A 166 11.78 8.62 -4.10
C LEU A 166 13.15 8.08 -4.51
N SER A 167 14.04 8.92 -5.07
CA SER A 167 15.42 8.49 -5.41
C SER A 167 16.23 8.12 -4.17
N GLU A 168 16.17 8.94 -3.12
CA GLU A 168 16.84 8.66 -1.86
C GLU A 168 16.37 7.32 -1.28
N GLY A 169 15.07 7.02 -1.38
CA GLY A 169 14.50 5.75 -0.93
C GLY A 169 15.04 4.53 -1.67
N ILE A 170 15.15 4.62 -2.99
CA ILE A 170 15.76 3.57 -3.82
C ILE A 170 17.22 3.34 -3.45
N GLU A 171 17.99 4.42 -3.27
CA GLU A 171 19.41 4.32 -2.95
C GLU A 171 19.64 3.80 -1.53
N ILE A 172 18.86 4.26 -0.55
CA ILE A 172 18.87 3.72 0.82
C ILE A 172 18.58 2.22 0.79
N PHE A 173 17.54 1.79 0.08
CA PHE A 173 17.21 0.38 -0.03
C PHE A 173 18.36 -0.41 -0.67
N ARG A 174 18.94 0.08 -1.77
CA ARG A 174 20.09 -0.55 -2.43
C ARG A 174 21.27 -0.73 -1.47
N GLN A 175 21.60 0.28 -0.67
CA GLN A 175 22.69 0.23 0.31
C GLN A 175 22.45 -0.81 1.41
N GLU A 176 21.25 -0.79 1.99
CA GLU A 176 20.86 -1.71 3.07
C GLU A 176 20.82 -3.17 2.58
N ILE A 177 20.35 -3.42 1.34
CA ILE A 177 20.39 -4.76 0.74
C ILE A 177 21.81 -5.21 0.44
N ASN A 178 22.68 -4.34 -0.09
CA ASN A 178 24.06 -4.71 -0.38
C ASN A 178 24.84 -5.19 0.85
N ALA A 179 24.47 -4.74 2.06
CA ALA A 179 25.08 -5.18 3.30
C ALA A 179 24.71 -6.62 3.72
N ILE A 180 23.60 -7.16 3.20
CA ILE A 180 23.08 -8.48 3.58
C ILE A 180 22.75 -9.40 2.39
N LYS A 181 23.14 -9.04 1.16
CA LYS A 181 22.74 -9.72 -0.08
C LYS A 181 23.10 -11.19 -0.17
N ASP A 182 24.03 -11.66 0.67
CA ASP A 182 24.48 -13.05 0.74
C ASP A 182 23.58 -13.92 1.66
N VAL A 183 22.57 -13.34 2.31
CA VAL A 183 21.57 -14.08 3.11
C VAL A 183 20.83 -15.09 2.21
N PRO A 184 20.78 -16.38 2.58
CA PRO A 184 20.09 -17.39 1.78
C PRO A 184 18.61 -17.11 1.58
N GLY A 185 18.18 -17.16 0.32
CA GLY A 185 16.79 -16.95 -0.07
C GLY A 185 16.29 -15.51 0.11
N LEU A 186 17.20 -14.54 0.25
CA LEU A 186 16.83 -13.13 0.37
C LEU A 186 16.05 -12.67 -0.86
N ALA A 187 14.81 -12.23 -0.64
CA ALA A 187 13.91 -11.70 -1.66
C ALA A 187 13.29 -10.40 -1.14
N PRO A 188 14.02 -9.26 -1.18
CA PRO A 188 13.54 -7.99 -0.69
C PRO A 188 12.90 -7.17 -1.82
N SER A 189 11.89 -6.40 -1.46
CA SER A 189 11.23 -5.45 -2.35
C SER A 189 10.94 -4.16 -1.58
N PHE A 190 11.33 -3.02 -2.15
CA PHE A 190 10.81 -1.71 -1.74
C PHE A 190 9.62 -1.39 -2.64
N ILE A 191 8.44 -1.32 -2.05
CA ILE A 191 7.18 -1.22 -2.76
C ILE A 191 6.56 0.13 -2.42
N CYS A 192 6.05 0.84 -3.42
CA CYS A 192 5.32 2.08 -3.22
C CYS A 192 3.98 2.04 -3.93
N TYR A 193 2.92 2.19 -3.14
CA TYR A 193 1.54 2.27 -3.61
C TYR A 193 0.98 3.67 -3.44
N PRO A 194 0.19 4.14 -4.42
CA PRO A 194 -0.48 5.41 -4.35
C PRO A 194 -1.70 5.35 -3.43
N ILE A 195 -1.95 6.45 -2.73
CA ILE A 195 -3.25 6.78 -2.16
C ILE A 195 -3.72 8.03 -2.90
N TRP A 196 -4.46 7.82 -3.99
CA TRP A 196 -4.92 8.88 -4.90
C TRP A 196 -5.89 9.85 -4.24
N ASP A 197 -5.96 11.08 -4.76
CA ASP A 197 -6.90 12.10 -4.29
C ASP A 197 -8.34 11.61 -4.33
N ALA A 198 -8.73 10.89 -5.39
CA ALA A 198 -10.06 10.33 -5.52
C ALA A 198 -10.39 9.28 -4.43
N VAL A 199 -9.38 8.55 -3.94
CA VAL A 199 -9.54 7.61 -2.82
C VAL A 199 -9.71 8.37 -1.51
N ILE A 200 -8.89 9.39 -1.28
CA ILE A 200 -8.96 10.25 -0.09
C ILE A 200 -10.32 10.96 -0.03
N GLU A 201 -10.77 11.60 -1.12
CA GLU A 201 -12.06 12.28 -1.22
C GLU A 201 -13.21 11.31 -0.89
N ARG A 202 -13.21 10.13 -1.53
CA ARG A 202 -14.28 9.14 -1.34
C ARG A 202 -14.23 8.41 -0.01
N SER A 203 -13.09 8.42 0.68
CA SER A 203 -12.95 7.83 2.02
C SER A 203 -13.88 8.46 3.06
N THR A 204 -14.38 9.67 2.78
CA THR A 204 -15.32 10.42 3.63
C THR A 204 -16.80 10.07 3.41
N LEU A 205 -17.11 9.35 2.32
CA LEU A 205 -18.47 8.94 1.99
C LEU A 205 -18.98 7.84 2.93
N ASN A 206 -20.30 7.62 2.94
CA ASN A 206 -20.97 6.54 3.71
C ASN A 206 -20.62 6.51 5.21
N GLY A 207 -20.33 7.65 5.82
CA GLY A 207 -19.99 7.78 7.24
C GLY A 207 -18.50 7.85 7.54
N GLY A 208 -17.64 7.81 6.51
CA GLY A 208 -16.20 7.95 6.64
C GLY A 208 -15.50 6.68 7.11
N ASN A 209 -14.17 6.73 7.21
CA ASN A 209 -13.36 5.71 7.87
C ASN A 209 -12.45 6.33 8.94
N ALA A 210 -11.81 5.46 9.72
CA ALA A 210 -10.96 5.89 10.83
C ALA A 210 -9.49 6.12 10.43
N LEU A 211 -9.12 6.04 9.15
CA LEU A 211 -7.71 6.08 8.70
C LEU A 211 -7.03 7.45 8.90
N GLY A 212 -7.78 8.49 9.27
CA GLY A 212 -7.22 9.82 9.51
C GLY A 212 -6.81 10.58 8.25
N LEU A 213 -7.18 10.09 7.06
CA LEU A 213 -6.81 10.71 5.77
C LEU A 213 -7.79 11.79 5.30
N ALA A 214 -8.94 11.93 5.97
CA ALA A 214 -9.94 12.92 5.61
C ALA A 214 -9.36 14.34 5.72
N GLY A 215 -9.46 15.11 4.65
CA GLY A 215 -8.97 16.50 4.60
C GLY A 215 -7.54 16.64 4.06
N GLU A 216 -6.86 15.54 3.73
CA GLU A 216 -5.60 15.62 2.97
C GLU A 216 -5.83 16.27 1.60
N GLN A 217 -4.95 17.21 1.27
CA GLN A 217 -5.06 18.07 0.07
C GLN A 217 -4.17 17.62 -1.09
N SER A 218 -3.45 16.51 -0.91
CA SER A 218 -2.54 15.93 -1.88
C SER A 218 -2.63 14.41 -1.79
N PRO A 219 -2.30 13.67 -2.88
CA PRO A 219 -2.21 12.23 -2.79
C PRO A 219 -1.09 11.88 -1.82
N LEU A 220 -1.10 10.63 -1.34
CA LEU A 220 -0.02 10.10 -0.51
C LEU A 220 0.66 8.93 -1.24
N ILE A 221 1.92 8.68 -0.91
CA ILE A 221 2.66 7.51 -1.34
C ILE A 221 2.92 6.67 -0.08
N LEU A 222 2.29 5.50 -0.04
CA LEU A 222 2.52 4.48 0.98
C LEU A 222 3.66 3.59 0.48
N CYS A 223 4.82 3.64 1.12
CA CYS A 223 5.92 2.74 0.81
C CYS A 223 6.14 1.72 1.92
N PHE A 224 6.65 0.55 1.58
CA PHE A 224 7.01 -0.47 2.55
C PHE A 224 8.12 -1.38 2.02
N ALA A 225 8.96 -1.84 2.93
CA ALA A 225 9.88 -2.94 2.66
C ALA A 225 9.14 -4.26 2.89
N SER A 226 9.26 -5.16 1.93
CA SER A 226 8.70 -6.51 1.91
C SER A 226 9.85 -7.48 1.69
N THR A 227 10.25 -8.22 2.72
CA THR A 227 11.46 -9.05 2.64
C THR A 227 11.20 -10.48 3.07
N GLY A 228 11.44 -11.42 2.15
CA GLY A 228 11.48 -12.85 2.43
C GLY A 228 12.92 -13.37 2.61
N TRP A 229 13.10 -14.41 3.44
CA TRP A 229 14.37 -15.14 3.62
C TRP A 229 14.15 -16.58 4.11
N SER A 230 15.19 -17.41 4.05
CA SER A 230 15.07 -18.85 4.32
C SER A 230 15.26 -19.24 5.79
N ASN A 231 16.30 -18.73 6.47
CA ASN A 231 16.77 -19.30 7.73
C ASN A 231 16.50 -18.40 8.93
N ALA A 232 16.11 -19.01 10.07
CA ALA A 232 15.87 -18.27 11.31
C ALA A 232 17.13 -17.61 11.90
N THR A 233 18.33 -18.10 11.54
CA THR A 233 19.60 -17.50 11.96
C THR A 233 19.81 -16.09 11.41
N ASP A 234 19.11 -15.74 10.32
CA ASP A 234 19.26 -14.46 9.63
C ASP A 234 18.20 -13.42 10.02
N ASP A 235 17.24 -13.78 10.90
CA ASP A 235 16.11 -12.93 11.29
C ASP A 235 16.53 -11.53 11.68
N ARG A 236 17.48 -11.44 12.62
CA ARG A 236 17.95 -10.17 13.14
C ARG A 236 18.55 -9.29 12.05
N ALA A 237 19.30 -9.88 11.11
CA ALA A 237 19.92 -9.13 10.03
C ALA A 237 18.86 -8.56 9.07
N VAL A 238 17.86 -9.36 8.71
CA VAL A 238 16.79 -8.96 7.80
C VAL A 238 15.81 -7.97 8.44
N GLU A 239 15.45 -8.16 9.71
CA GLU A 239 14.62 -7.24 10.48
C GLU A 239 15.31 -5.88 10.63
N THR A 240 16.59 -5.88 11.05
CA THR A 240 17.38 -4.64 11.18
C THR A 240 17.48 -3.90 9.86
N MET A 241 17.79 -4.61 8.78
CA MET A 241 17.85 -4.04 7.42
C MET A 241 16.51 -3.37 7.06
N SER A 242 15.39 -4.09 7.24
CA SER A 242 14.08 -3.59 6.85
C SER A 242 13.68 -2.34 7.66
N GLU A 243 13.95 -2.34 8.97
CA GLU A 243 13.76 -1.19 9.85
C GLU A 243 14.64 0.00 9.45
N ASN A 244 15.92 -0.24 9.13
CA ASN A 244 16.85 0.81 8.69
C ASN A 244 16.35 1.49 7.41
N VAL A 245 15.88 0.72 6.42
CA VAL A 245 15.32 1.27 5.19
C VAL A 245 14.22 2.27 5.54
N ILE A 246 13.18 1.84 6.25
CA ILE A 246 12.04 2.71 6.55
C ILE A 246 12.41 3.89 7.44
N ASN A 247 13.30 3.71 8.42
CA ASN A 247 13.75 4.79 9.29
C ASN A 247 14.54 5.85 8.52
N ARG A 248 15.45 5.43 7.64
CA ARG A 248 16.27 6.34 6.83
C ARG A 248 15.42 7.08 5.80
N VAL A 249 14.50 6.40 5.10
CA VAL A 249 13.59 7.07 4.16
C VAL A 249 12.63 8.01 4.90
N SER A 250 12.14 7.63 6.08
CA SER A 250 11.33 8.51 6.92
C SER A 250 12.10 9.75 7.36
N ALA A 251 13.38 9.62 7.68
CA ALA A 251 14.24 10.77 8.01
C ALA A 251 14.42 11.71 6.81
N ALA A 252 14.65 11.18 5.61
CA ALA A 252 14.70 11.96 4.37
C ALA A 252 13.38 12.71 4.11
N ALA A 253 12.25 12.01 4.22
CA ALA A 253 10.91 12.62 4.06
C ALA A 253 10.64 13.72 5.10
N LYS A 254 11.08 13.53 6.36
CA LYS A 254 10.97 14.56 7.41
C LYS A 254 11.85 15.77 7.11
N ALA A 255 13.08 15.55 6.66
CA ALA A 255 14.00 16.63 6.29
C ALA A 255 13.46 17.49 5.14
N LYS A 256 12.67 16.90 4.23
CA LYS A 256 11.99 17.60 3.14
C LYS A 256 10.58 18.12 3.52
N GLY A 257 10.12 17.88 4.74
CA GLY A 257 8.80 18.33 5.21
C GLY A 257 7.61 17.59 4.58
N VAL A 258 7.82 16.42 3.97
CA VAL A 258 6.78 15.66 3.25
C VAL A 258 6.33 14.37 3.95
N TYR A 259 6.98 13.99 5.06
CA TYR A 259 6.58 12.83 5.86
C TYR A 259 5.12 12.91 6.32
N HIS A 260 4.41 11.79 6.27
CA HIS A 260 3.04 11.66 6.75
C HIS A 260 2.97 10.55 7.83
N PRO A 261 2.32 10.79 9.00
CA PRO A 261 2.34 9.84 10.12
C PRO A 261 1.52 8.56 9.90
N PHE A 262 0.68 8.52 8.85
CA PHE A 262 -0.12 7.34 8.51
C PHE A 262 0.75 6.11 8.24
N LYS A 263 0.38 4.99 8.86
CA LYS A 263 0.97 3.67 8.63
C LYS A 263 -0.16 2.69 8.32
N TYR A 264 -0.05 1.96 7.22
CA TYR A 264 -1.05 0.96 6.91
C TYR A 264 -0.81 -0.29 7.76
N ILE A 265 -1.70 -0.55 8.71
CA ILE A 265 -1.54 -1.60 9.73
C ILE A 265 -1.22 -2.99 9.18
N ASN A 266 -1.71 -3.34 7.98
CA ASN A 266 -1.45 -4.63 7.35
C ASN A 266 -0.01 -4.79 6.84
N TYR A 267 0.76 -3.70 6.68
CA TYR A 267 2.17 -3.72 6.25
C TYR A 267 3.12 -3.25 7.36
N ALA A 268 2.62 -3.09 8.59
CA ALA A 268 3.43 -2.65 9.70
C ALA A 268 4.17 -3.81 10.37
N SER A 269 5.42 -3.58 10.76
CA SER A 269 6.19 -4.56 11.55
C SER A 269 5.78 -4.54 13.01
N HIS A 270 6.22 -5.55 13.76
CA HIS A 270 6.13 -5.55 15.22
C HIS A 270 6.75 -4.30 15.85
N ALA A 271 7.90 -3.83 15.35
CA ALA A 271 8.55 -2.62 15.85
C ALA A 271 7.72 -1.34 15.67
N GLN A 272 6.78 -1.34 14.72
CA GLN A 272 5.90 -0.19 14.47
C GLN A 272 4.61 -0.22 15.30
N ALA A 273 4.31 -1.34 15.99
CA ALA A 273 3.12 -1.53 16.79
C ALA A 273 2.79 -0.37 17.76
N PRO A 274 3.76 0.24 18.48
CA PRO A 274 3.47 1.37 19.38
C PRO A 274 2.99 2.64 18.67
N SER A 275 3.23 2.75 17.36
CA SER A 275 3.11 3.99 16.57
C SER A 275 2.08 3.91 15.44
N ILE A 276 1.33 2.80 15.32
CA ILE A 276 0.37 2.56 14.23
C ILE A 276 -0.68 3.65 14.15
N TYR A 277 -1.20 4.04 15.30
CA TYR A 277 -2.34 4.94 15.41
C TYR A 277 -1.99 6.43 15.38
N GLU A 278 -0.69 6.79 15.33
CA GLU A 278 -0.24 8.19 15.28
C GLU A 278 -0.86 8.95 14.09
N GLY A 279 -0.97 8.29 12.93
CA GLY A 279 -1.54 8.90 11.73
C GLY A 279 -3.05 8.82 11.60
N TYR A 280 -3.76 8.24 12.57
CA TYR A 280 -5.22 8.13 12.54
C TYR A 280 -5.89 9.39 13.09
N GLY A 281 -5.18 10.16 13.93
CA GLY A 281 -5.70 11.35 14.61
C GLY A 281 -6.40 11.03 15.93
N GLU A 282 -6.25 11.91 16.92
CA GLU A 282 -6.69 11.66 18.31
C GLU A 282 -8.19 11.35 18.43
N GLU A 283 -9.03 12.03 17.65
CA GLU A 283 -10.48 11.81 17.65
C GLU A 283 -10.84 10.40 17.18
N ASN A 284 -10.24 9.95 16.07
CA ASN A 284 -10.45 8.62 15.54
C ASN A 284 -9.95 7.55 16.52
N VAL A 285 -8.78 7.75 17.12
CA VAL A 285 -8.23 6.82 18.12
C VAL A 285 -9.15 6.73 19.34
N ARG A 286 -9.60 7.87 19.88
CA ARG A 286 -10.54 7.89 21.01
C ARG A 286 -11.82 7.13 20.69
N ARG A 287 -12.40 7.40 19.51
CA ARG A 287 -13.60 6.70 19.03
C ARG A 287 -13.37 5.20 18.89
N LEU A 288 -12.26 4.77 18.31
CA LEU A 288 -11.93 3.34 18.17
C LEU A 288 -11.82 2.67 19.54
N VAL A 289 -11.20 3.32 20.53
CA VAL A 289 -11.09 2.81 21.90
C VAL A 289 -12.46 2.71 22.57
N GLU A 290 -13.32 3.72 22.40
CA GLU A 290 -14.70 3.69 22.92
C GLU A 290 -15.52 2.56 22.30
N ILE A 291 -15.38 2.33 20.99
CA ILE A 291 -16.04 1.21 20.31
C ILE A 291 -15.51 -0.10 20.87
N GLN A 292 -14.19 -0.29 20.99
CA GLN A 292 -13.58 -1.51 21.55
C GLN A 292 -14.17 -1.84 22.92
N LYS A 293 -14.23 -0.88 23.84
CA LYS A 293 -14.77 -1.09 25.19
C LYS A 293 -16.27 -1.44 25.19
N LYS A 294 -17.04 -0.97 24.20
CA LYS A 294 -18.47 -1.28 24.08
C LYS A 294 -18.73 -2.68 23.51
N VAL A 295 -17.88 -3.14 22.58
CA VAL A 295 -18.10 -4.38 21.82
C VAL A 295 -17.32 -5.57 22.37
N ASP A 296 -16.16 -5.33 22.99
CA ASP A 296 -15.31 -6.32 23.62
C ASP A 296 -14.95 -5.89 25.06
N PRO A 297 -15.96 -5.73 25.96
CA PRO A 297 -15.73 -5.23 27.32
C PRO A 297 -14.86 -6.17 28.17
N GLU A 298 -14.78 -7.45 27.82
CA GLU A 298 -13.96 -8.46 28.51
C GLU A 298 -12.57 -8.62 27.88
N GLY A 299 -12.29 -7.94 26.75
CA GLY A 299 -10.99 -7.98 26.09
C GLY A 299 -10.64 -9.34 25.47
N ILE A 300 -11.65 -10.08 25.00
CA ILE A 300 -11.52 -11.41 24.37
C ILE A 300 -10.64 -11.34 23.12
N PHE A 301 -10.79 -10.30 22.30
CA PHE A 301 -10.03 -10.13 21.06
C PHE A 301 -8.75 -9.31 21.28
N THR A 302 -8.77 -8.42 22.29
CA THR A 302 -7.66 -7.54 22.61
C THR A 302 -7.73 -7.11 24.07
N SER A 303 -6.84 -7.68 24.88
CA SER A 303 -6.83 -7.45 26.33
C SER A 303 -6.36 -6.06 26.75
N LYS A 304 -5.82 -5.25 25.82
CA LYS A 304 -5.16 -3.95 26.11
C LYS A 304 -5.60 -2.79 25.22
N GLY A 305 -6.75 -2.88 24.55
CA GLY A 305 -7.28 -1.78 23.74
C GLY A 305 -7.26 -2.09 22.24
N LEU A 306 -6.63 -1.27 21.42
CA LEU A 306 -6.67 -1.47 19.96
C LEU A 306 -5.67 -2.54 19.48
N TRP A 307 -5.96 -3.15 18.33
CA TRP A 307 -5.04 -4.08 17.69
C TRP A 307 -3.90 -3.34 17.00
N ASN A 308 -2.67 -3.63 17.35
CA ASN A 308 -1.51 -2.90 16.83
C ASN A 308 -0.86 -3.56 15.60
N GLY A 309 -1.60 -4.40 14.88
CA GLY A 309 -1.06 -5.16 13.74
C GLY A 309 -0.30 -6.42 14.15
N TYR A 310 0.39 -7.04 13.18
CA TYR A 310 1.26 -8.21 13.34
C TYR A 310 0.57 -9.50 13.87
N LEU A 311 1.28 -10.64 13.81
CA LEU A 311 0.77 -12.00 14.08
C LEU A 311 0.05 -12.10 15.45
N LYS A 312 -1.08 -12.81 15.46
CA LYS A 312 -1.99 -12.98 16.61
C LYS A 312 -1.61 -14.11 17.58
N LEU A 313 -0.37 -14.59 17.54
CA LEU A 313 0.05 -15.65 18.45
C LEU A 313 0.74 -15.03 19.66
N PRO A 314 0.36 -15.40 20.89
CA PRO A 314 1.07 -14.96 22.09
C PRO A 314 2.53 -15.43 21.99
N MET A 315 3.47 -14.50 22.20
CA MET A 315 4.83 -14.86 22.61
C MET A 315 4.81 -15.35 24.05
#